data_AF-A0A7V0S515-F1
#
_entry.id   AF-A0A7V0S515-F1
#
_cell.length_a   1.000
_cell.length_b   1.000
_cell.length_c   1.000
_cell.angle_alpha   90.00
_cell.angle_beta   90.00
_cell.angle_gamma   90.00
#
_symmetry.space_group_name_H-M   'P 1'
#
loop_
_entity.id
_entity.type
_entity.pdbx_description
1 polymer ?
#
loop_
_entity_poly.entity_id
_entity_poly.type
_entity_poly.pdbx_seq_one_letter_code
_entity_poly.pdbx_strand_id
1 'polypeptide(L)'
;MVFIYEDNNDSVQVVGTWKSVNYDDCHAGSALYTRKGDGSAWVKWTVDIEYPGMYQIETYFRNYKYGKDTHWTVNTVDSDTTVYVDGYYNPGWQPLGEFNLSTKTYVCVTDYFESDSGDYVYADAIRFTSMMPLYSISGSVELDGENQMADALITLT
;
A
#
# COMPACT_ATOMS: atom_id res chain seq x y z
N MET A 1 10.48 4.35 -6.71
CA MET A 1 9.54 3.39 -7.34
C MET A 1 8.18 3.56 -6.69
N VAL A 2 7.07 3.46 -7.43
CA VAL A 2 5.73 3.58 -6.87
C VAL A 2 4.88 2.39 -7.31
N PHE A 3 4.15 1.79 -6.37
CA PHE A 3 3.19 0.72 -6.60
C PHE A 3 1.86 1.10 -5.96
N ILE A 4 0.75 0.70 -6.57
CA ILE A 4 -0.59 0.88 -6.01
C ILE A 4 -1.30 -0.47 -6.05
N TYR A 5 -1.94 -0.81 -4.93
CA TYR A 5 -2.83 -1.95 -4.81
C TYR A 5 -4.24 -1.42 -4.53
N GLU A 6 -5.14 -1.65 -5.47
CA GLU A 6 -6.56 -1.27 -5.47
C GLU A 6 -7.40 -2.27 -4.64
N ASP A 7 -8.62 -1.86 -4.28
CA ASP A 7 -9.59 -2.66 -3.52
C ASP A 7 -10.02 -3.94 -4.26
N ASN A 8 -9.94 -3.91 -5.59
CA ASN A 8 -10.38 -4.97 -6.48
C ASN A 8 -9.25 -5.88 -6.98
N ASN A 9 -8.01 -5.72 -6.49
CA ASN A 9 -6.93 -6.64 -6.86
C ASN A 9 -7.16 -8.05 -6.29
N ASP A 10 -6.74 -9.08 -7.03
CA ASP A 10 -6.88 -10.50 -6.63
C ASP A 10 -6.18 -10.84 -5.31
N SER A 11 -5.20 -10.04 -4.88
CA SER A 11 -4.50 -10.21 -3.60
C SER A 11 -5.25 -9.65 -2.40
N VAL A 12 -6.39 -8.99 -2.61
CA VAL A 12 -7.23 -8.41 -1.56
C VAL A 12 -8.10 -9.50 -0.93
N GLN A 13 -8.01 -9.60 0.38
CA GLN A 13 -8.86 -10.47 1.20
C GLN A 13 -9.82 -9.62 2.01
N VAL A 14 -11.09 -10.00 1.98
CA VAL A 14 -12.17 -9.31 2.71
C VAL A 14 -12.82 -10.29 3.68
N VAL A 15 -12.92 -9.90 4.94
CA VAL A 15 -13.62 -10.64 5.99
C VAL A 15 -14.68 -9.76 6.64
N GLY A 16 -15.84 -10.36 6.92
CA GLY A 16 -17.01 -9.66 7.42
C GLY A 16 -17.84 -8.99 6.32
N THR A 17 -18.72 -8.06 6.69
CA THR A 17 -19.62 -7.40 5.74
C THR A 17 -19.01 -6.08 5.29
N TRP A 18 -18.46 -6.05 4.07
CA TRP A 18 -18.05 -4.85 3.37
C TRP A 18 -18.92 -4.65 2.14
N LYS A 19 -19.27 -3.40 1.85
CA LYS A 19 -20.05 -3.03 0.66
C LYS A 19 -19.13 -2.34 -0.33
N SER A 20 -19.26 -2.68 -1.60
CA SER A 20 -18.61 -1.94 -2.68
C SER A 20 -19.41 -0.69 -3.03
N VAL A 21 -18.70 0.38 -3.37
CA VAL A 21 -19.19 1.61 -3.98
C VAL A 21 -18.41 1.88 -5.26
N ASN A 22 -19.07 2.50 -6.23
CA ASN A 22 -18.45 2.98 -7.45
C ASN A 22 -18.79 4.46 -7.59
N TYR A 23 -17.79 5.32 -7.37
CA TYR A 23 -17.90 6.76 -7.52
C TYR A 23 -16.66 7.28 -8.24
N ASP A 24 -16.81 8.38 -8.98
CA ASP A 24 -15.69 9.00 -9.72
C ASP A 24 -14.57 9.53 -8.81
N ASP A 25 -14.86 9.71 -7.52
CA ASP A 25 -13.91 10.16 -6.50
C ASP A 25 -13.29 8.99 -5.69
N CYS A 26 -13.56 7.74 -6.06
CA CYS A 26 -12.80 6.57 -5.58
C CYS A 26 -11.51 6.43 -6.40
N HIS A 27 -10.44 5.91 -5.81
CA HIS A 27 -9.26 5.58 -6.62
C HIS A 27 -9.61 4.41 -7.55
N ALA A 28 -9.20 4.50 -8.82
CA ALA A 28 -9.56 3.52 -9.87
C ALA A 28 -11.07 3.21 -10.04
N GLY A 29 -11.97 4.03 -9.47
CA GLY A 29 -13.43 3.98 -9.69
C GLY A 29 -14.22 3.06 -8.75
N SER A 30 -13.59 2.35 -7.82
CA SER A 30 -14.28 1.52 -6.81
C SER A 30 -13.64 1.61 -5.43
N ALA A 31 -14.41 1.31 -4.40
CA ALA A 31 -13.88 1.09 -3.06
C ALA A 31 -14.80 0.21 -2.23
N LEU A 32 -14.31 -0.23 -1.09
CA LEU A 32 -15.04 -0.94 -0.05
C LEU A 32 -15.30 -0.02 1.15
N TYR A 33 -16.47 -0.16 1.75
CA TYR A 33 -16.78 0.51 3.02
C TYR A 33 -17.63 -0.36 3.93
N THR A 34 -17.52 -0.11 5.22
CA THR A 34 -18.36 -0.76 6.24
C THR A 34 -18.65 0.19 7.38
N ARG A 35 -19.64 -0.12 8.22
CA ARG A 35 -19.94 0.66 9.42
C ARG A 35 -18.91 0.38 10.51
N LYS A 36 -18.77 1.31 11.46
CA LYS A 36 -18.03 1.05 12.71
C LYS A 36 -18.49 -0.27 13.34
N GLY A 37 -17.54 -1.16 13.62
CA GLY A 37 -17.74 -2.43 14.29
C GLY A 37 -16.81 -2.58 15.48
N ASP A 38 -16.38 -3.81 15.75
CA ASP A 38 -15.56 -4.21 16.90
C ASP A 38 -14.12 -4.63 16.50
N GLY A 39 -13.77 -4.54 15.21
CA GLY A 39 -12.49 -4.94 14.66
C GLY A 39 -12.49 -6.34 14.04
N SER A 40 -13.62 -7.07 14.08
CA SER A 40 -13.71 -8.43 13.56
C SER A 40 -13.83 -8.49 12.03
N ALA A 41 -14.31 -7.44 11.38
CA ALA A 41 -14.33 -7.32 9.92
C ALA A 41 -13.10 -6.54 9.42
N TRP A 42 -12.51 -6.96 8.30
CA TRP A 42 -11.28 -6.37 7.79
C TRP A 42 -11.11 -6.51 6.28
N VAL A 43 -10.31 -5.62 5.70
CA VAL A 43 -9.76 -5.73 4.33
C VAL A 43 -8.25 -5.77 4.42
N LYS A 44 -7.62 -6.71 3.73
CA LYS A 44 -6.17 -6.92 3.75
C LYS A 44 -5.62 -7.03 2.33
N TRP A 45 -4.64 -6.19 2.03
CA TRP A 45 -3.84 -6.25 0.81
C TRP A 45 -2.57 -7.03 1.12
N THR A 46 -2.39 -8.20 0.50
CA THR A 46 -1.11 -8.92 0.55
C THR A 46 -0.26 -8.51 -0.65
N VAL A 47 0.98 -8.13 -0.39
CA VAL A 47 1.84 -7.46 -1.37
C VAL A 47 3.18 -8.18 -1.45
N ASP A 48 3.58 -8.50 -2.67
CA ASP A 48 4.93 -8.96 -2.98
C ASP A 48 5.79 -7.74 -3.38
N ILE A 49 6.85 -7.50 -2.62
CA ILE A 49 7.79 -6.39 -2.81
C ILE A 49 9.05 -6.93 -3.48
N GLU A 50 9.31 -6.50 -4.71
CA GLU A 50 10.49 -6.93 -5.47
C GLU A 50 11.80 -6.51 -4.79
N TYR A 51 11.85 -5.29 -4.25
CA TYR A 51 13.03 -4.72 -3.61
C TYR A 51 12.73 -4.39 -2.14
N PRO A 52 13.13 -5.25 -1.18
CA PRO A 52 12.89 -5.00 0.24
C PRO A 52 13.66 -3.78 0.73
N GLY A 53 13.12 -3.07 1.72
CA GLY A 53 13.73 -1.87 2.32
C GLY A 53 12.70 -0.82 2.70
N MET A 54 13.08 0.46 2.70
CA MET A 54 12.25 1.55 3.23
C MET A 54 11.19 2.03 2.23
N TYR A 55 9.93 2.09 2.66
CA TYR A 55 8.79 2.57 1.89
C TYR A 55 7.94 3.54 2.71
N GLN A 56 7.51 4.64 2.07
CA GLN A 56 6.36 5.40 2.52
C GLN A 56 5.08 4.69 2.03
N ILE A 57 4.15 4.45 2.94
CA ILE A 57 2.86 3.80 2.65
C ILE A 57 1.73 4.80 2.91
N GLU A 58 0.76 4.85 2.00
CA GLU A 58 -0.41 5.71 2.07
C GLU A 58 -1.68 4.94 1.71
N THR A 59 -2.81 5.38 2.24
CA THR A 59 -4.15 4.90 1.85
C THR A 59 -4.95 6.03 1.21
N TYR A 60 -5.84 5.70 0.28
CA TYR A 60 -6.71 6.70 -0.37
C TYR A 60 -8.06 6.83 0.33
N PHE A 61 -8.51 8.08 0.52
CA PHE A 61 -9.86 8.38 0.97
C PHE A 61 -10.58 9.29 -0.03
N ARG A 62 -11.86 9.01 -0.27
CA ARG A 62 -12.77 10.00 -0.86
C ARG A 62 -13.33 10.93 0.21
N ASN A 63 -13.97 12.03 -0.18
CA ASN A 63 -14.47 13.00 0.79
C ASN A 63 -15.76 12.51 1.49
N TYR A 64 -15.66 12.03 2.74
CA TYR A 64 -16.82 11.60 3.52
C TYR A 64 -16.55 11.55 5.03
N LYS A 65 -17.59 11.24 5.81
CA LYS A 65 -17.52 11.09 7.28
C LYS A 65 -17.00 9.71 7.71
N TYR A 66 -15.74 9.40 7.41
CA TYR A 66 -15.07 8.20 7.94
C TYR A 66 -14.53 8.41 9.36
N GLY A 67 -14.09 7.36 10.03
CA GLY A 67 -13.47 7.46 11.36
C GLY A 67 -12.24 8.38 11.37
N LYS A 68 -12.01 9.08 12.48
CA LYS A 68 -10.82 9.96 12.68
C LYS A 68 -9.54 9.21 13.05
N ASP A 69 -9.69 7.96 13.39
CA ASP A 69 -8.68 7.10 13.99
C ASP A 69 -8.94 5.66 13.57
N THR A 70 -9.16 5.45 12.28
CA THR A 70 -9.34 4.10 11.72
C THR A 70 -8.12 3.23 12.01
N HIS A 71 -8.35 1.98 12.43
CA HIS A 71 -7.27 1.07 12.82
C HIS A 71 -6.71 0.34 11.60
N TRP A 72 -5.45 0.60 11.33
CA TRP A 72 -4.68 -0.06 10.28
C TRP A 72 -3.53 -0.85 10.89
N THR A 73 -3.14 -1.94 10.23
CA THR A 73 -1.97 -2.74 10.56
C THR A 73 -1.08 -2.85 9.33
N VAL A 74 0.21 -2.56 9.50
CA VAL A 74 1.24 -2.77 8.48
C VAL A 74 2.18 -3.86 8.98
N ASN A 75 2.34 -4.93 8.18
CA ASN A 75 3.33 -5.95 8.46
C ASN A 75 4.72 -5.46 8.02
N THR A 76 5.59 -5.18 8.99
CA THR A 76 6.95 -4.71 8.73
C THR A 76 7.96 -5.85 8.83
N VAL A 77 9.24 -5.55 8.56
CA VAL A 77 10.33 -6.53 8.73
C VAL A 77 10.46 -7.05 10.18
N ASP A 78 10.14 -6.21 11.17
CA ASP A 78 10.32 -6.54 12.59
C ASP A 78 9.06 -7.20 13.16
N SER A 79 7.91 -6.57 12.95
CA SER A 79 6.60 -7.05 13.41
C SER A 79 5.47 -6.28 12.75
N ASP A 80 4.24 -6.66 13.08
CA ASP A 80 3.07 -5.82 12.80
C ASP A 80 3.14 -4.51 13.57
N THR A 81 2.82 -3.41 12.88
CA THR A 81 2.68 -2.07 13.45
C THR A 81 1.25 -1.60 13.25
N THR A 82 0.59 -1.20 14.34
CA THR A 82 -0.73 -0.55 14.27
C THR A 82 -0.55 0.94 14.05
N VAL A 83 -1.31 1.49 13.10
CA VAL A 83 -1.36 2.91 12.80
C VAL A 83 -2.81 3.40 12.73
N TYR A 84 -2.98 4.69 13.01
CA TYR A 84 -4.30 5.33 13.06
C TYR A 84 -4.36 6.41 11.99
N VAL A 85 -5.43 6.40 11.19
CA VAL A 85 -5.59 7.37 10.10
C VAL A 85 -6.90 8.13 10.23
N ASP A 86 -6.81 9.44 10.07
CA ASP A 86 -7.95 10.36 10.02
C ASP A 86 -8.53 10.42 8.61
N GLY A 87 -9.66 9.75 8.40
CA GLY A 87 -10.45 9.82 7.17
C GLY A 87 -11.63 10.79 7.24
N TYR A 88 -11.82 11.54 8.33
CA TYR A 88 -13.00 12.36 8.54
C TYR A 88 -12.95 13.65 7.72
N TYR A 89 -13.66 13.67 6.57
CA TYR A 89 -13.61 14.77 5.60
C TYR A 89 -12.19 15.10 5.14
N ASN A 90 -11.36 14.08 4.99
CA ASN A 90 -9.95 14.21 4.65
C ASN A 90 -9.60 13.41 3.39
N PRO A 91 -10.01 13.89 2.20
CA PRO A 91 -9.83 13.16 0.95
C PRO A 91 -8.36 13.15 0.48
N GLY A 92 -8.05 12.21 -0.41
CA GLY A 92 -6.73 12.03 -1.01
C GLY A 92 -5.90 10.96 -0.31
N TRP A 93 -4.60 10.96 -0.62
CA TRP A 93 -3.62 10.06 -0.04
C TRP A 93 -3.27 10.49 1.39
N GLN A 94 -3.56 9.62 2.35
CA GLN A 94 -3.25 9.82 3.75
C GLN A 94 -2.12 8.87 4.17
N PRO A 95 -1.10 9.37 4.89
CA PRO A 95 0.04 8.56 5.27
C PRO A 95 -0.34 7.51 6.32
N LEU A 96 0.05 6.27 6.06
CA LEU A 96 0.13 5.22 7.08
C LEU A 96 1.46 5.29 7.83
N GLY A 97 2.52 5.74 7.15
CA GLY A 97 3.85 5.95 7.73
C GLY A 97 4.98 5.48 6.81
N GLU A 98 6.18 5.42 7.37
CA GLU A 98 7.39 4.93 6.70
C GLU A 98 7.86 3.65 7.39
N PHE A 99 8.06 2.59 6.60
CA PHE A 99 8.35 1.26 7.13
C PHE A 99 9.42 0.54 6.32
N ASN A 100 10.26 -0.23 7.02
CA ASN A 100 11.09 -1.25 6.38
C ASN A 100 10.25 -2.49 6.10
N LEU A 101 10.20 -2.88 4.83
CA LEU A 101 9.40 -4.00 4.33
C LEU A 101 10.31 -5.14 3.84
N SER A 102 9.88 -6.38 4.12
CA SER A 102 10.48 -7.58 3.52
C SER A 102 9.92 -7.81 2.10
N THR A 103 10.35 -8.88 1.43
CA THR A 103 9.83 -9.23 0.09
C THR A 103 8.35 -9.58 0.09
N LYS A 104 7.75 -9.83 1.25
CA LYS A 104 6.32 -10.04 1.42
C LYS A 104 5.82 -9.21 2.60
N THR A 105 4.71 -8.52 2.40
CA THR A 105 4.07 -7.69 3.43
C THR A 105 2.55 -7.72 3.28
N TYR A 106 1.85 -7.14 4.24
CA TYR A 106 0.45 -6.79 4.10
C TYR A 106 0.14 -5.46 4.78
N VAL A 107 -0.92 -4.83 4.28
CA VAL A 107 -1.62 -3.74 4.96
C VAL A 107 -3.04 -4.21 5.21
N CYS A 108 -3.56 -3.97 6.40
CA CYS A 108 -4.89 -4.40 6.83
C CYS A 108 -5.62 -3.24 7.49
N VAL A 109 -6.88 -3.01 7.14
CA VAL A 109 -7.79 -2.11 7.86
C VAL A 109 -8.91 -2.92 8.48
N THR A 110 -9.26 -2.59 9.72
CA THR A 110 -10.41 -3.19 10.41
C THR A 110 -11.61 -2.25 10.40
N ASP A 111 -12.80 -2.76 10.66
CA ASP A 111 -14.02 -1.94 10.79
C ASP A 111 -14.06 -1.08 12.08
N TYR A 112 -12.97 -0.98 12.82
CA TYR A 112 -12.91 -0.28 14.11
C TYR A 112 -12.19 1.06 14.06
N PHE A 113 -12.68 1.98 14.88
CA PHE A 113 -12.07 3.27 15.24
C PHE A 113 -12.63 3.72 16.59
N GLU A 114 -11.83 4.34 17.46
CA GLU A 114 -12.29 4.67 18.83
C GLU A 114 -13.22 5.89 18.83
N SER A 115 -12.93 6.89 18.02
CA SER A 115 -13.64 8.17 18.03
C SER A 115 -15.15 8.05 17.81
N ASP A 116 -15.89 9.00 18.39
CA ASP A 116 -17.33 9.18 18.17
C ASP A 116 -17.65 9.90 16.84
N SER A 117 -16.61 10.30 16.10
CA SER A 117 -16.74 11.00 14.82
C SER A 117 -16.56 10.02 13.66
N GLY A 118 -17.52 10.05 12.73
CA GLY A 118 -17.51 9.19 11.56
C GLY A 118 -18.49 8.03 11.68
N ASP A 119 -18.99 7.57 10.55
CA ASP A 119 -20.00 6.52 10.48
C ASP A 119 -19.43 5.20 9.93
N TYR A 120 -18.32 5.29 9.20
CA TYR A 120 -17.83 4.23 8.34
C TYR A 120 -16.30 4.12 8.37
N VAL A 121 -15.82 2.94 8.05
CA VAL A 121 -14.45 2.69 7.61
C VAL A 121 -14.43 2.52 6.10
N TYR A 122 -13.33 2.93 5.47
CA TYR A 122 -13.15 2.96 4.03
C TYR A 122 -11.86 2.25 3.64
N ALA A 123 -11.91 1.48 2.58
CA ALA A 123 -10.85 0.65 2.06
C ALA A 123 -10.86 0.78 0.53
N ASP A 124 -9.92 1.54 -0.01
CA ASP A 124 -9.86 1.89 -1.43
C ASP A 124 -8.53 1.40 -2.00
N ALA A 125 -7.48 2.22 -1.94
CA ALA A 125 -6.17 1.86 -2.48
C ALA A 125 -5.05 2.05 -1.47
N ILE A 126 -3.99 1.24 -1.60
CA ILE A 126 -2.74 1.38 -0.86
C ILE A 126 -1.62 1.73 -1.83
N ARG A 127 -0.92 2.84 -1.59
CA ARG A 127 0.25 3.27 -2.34
C ARG A 127 1.52 3.00 -1.57
N PHE A 128 2.48 2.36 -2.22
CA PHE A 128 3.83 2.12 -1.73
C PHE A 128 4.81 2.95 -2.55
N THR A 129 5.52 3.87 -1.90
CA THR A 129 6.58 4.67 -2.51
C THR A 129 7.92 4.26 -1.93
N SER A 130 8.76 3.60 -2.72
CA SER A 130 10.11 3.23 -2.30
C SER A 130 10.93 4.49 -2.05
N MET A 131 11.49 4.58 -0.85
CA MET A 131 12.37 5.68 -0.41
C MET A 131 13.85 5.35 -0.62
N MET A 132 14.15 4.14 -1.09
CA MET A 132 15.51 3.73 -1.37
C MET A 132 16.02 4.39 -2.66
N PRO A 133 17.31 4.75 -2.70
CA PRO A 133 17.93 5.17 -3.95
C PRO A 133 17.87 4.01 -4.95
N LEU A 134 17.17 4.22 -6.08
CA LEU A 134 17.24 3.31 -7.21
C LEU A 134 18.55 3.57 -7.95
N TYR A 135 19.48 2.61 -7.88
CA TYR A 135 20.66 2.62 -8.75
C TYR A 135 20.27 2.01 -10.09
N SER A 136 20.18 2.85 -11.13
CA SER A 136 20.02 2.35 -12.50
C SER A 136 21.39 2.16 -13.14
N ILE A 137 21.59 1.00 -13.75
CA ILE A 137 22.73 0.75 -14.63
C ILE A 137 22.17 0.60 -16.03
N SER A 138 22.56 1.49 -16.92
CA SER A 138 22.21 1.43 -18.34
C SER A 138 23.46 1.64 -19.18
N GLY A 139 23.64 0.84 -20.22
CA GLY A 139 24.74 0.96 -21.18
C GLY A 139 24.54 -0.01 -22.35
N SER A 140 25.29 0.20 -23.42
CA SER A 140 25.41 -0.76 -24.52
C SER A 140 26.82 -1.34 -24.54
N VAL A 141 26.92 -2.63 -24.83
CA VAL A 141 28.19 -3.28 -25.15
C VAL A 141 28.25 -3.41 -26.66
N GLU A 142 29.18 -2.72 -27.30
CA GLU A 142 29.47 -2.85 -28.73
C GLU A 142 30.83 -3.52 -28.87
N LEU A 143 30.86 -4.66 -29.56
CA LEU A 143 32.06 -5.44 -29.82
C LEU A 143 32.35 -5.37 -31.32
N ASP A 144 33.50 -4.81 -31.69
CA ASP A 144 34.01 -4.83 -33.07
C ASP A 144 35.32 -5.62 -33.09
N GLY A 145 35.35 -6.69 -33.89
CA GLY A 145 36.55 -7.52 -34.08
C GLY A 145 36.25 -8.95 -34.50
N GLU A 146 36.97 -9.43 -35.52
CA GLU A 146 37.00 -10.83 -35.93
C GLU A 146 37.62 -11.71 -34.81
N ASN A 147 36.78 -12.19 -33.89
CA ASN A 147 37.10 -13.18 -32.85
C ASN A 147 38.34 -12.91 -31.97
N GLN A 148 38.17 -12.18 -30.86
CA GLN A 148 38.83 -12.52 -29.59
C GLN A 148 37.85 -12.26 -28.43
N MET A 149 37.71 -13.25 -27.54
CA MET A 149 36.74 -13.22 -26.44
C MET A 149 36.90 -11.97 -25.58
N ALA A 150 35.81 -11.22 -25.40
CA ALA A 150 35.76 -10.09 -24.48
C ALA A 150 35.08 -10.53 -23.18
N ASP A 151 35.86 -10.65 -22.10
CA ASP A 151 35.32 -10.82 -20.76
C ASP A 151 35.04 -9.45 -20.16
N ALA A 152 33.77 -9.13 -19.94
CA ALA A 152 33.34 -7.91 -19.25
C ALA A 152 32.90 -8.26 -17.83
N LEU A 153 33.64 -7.78 -16.83
CA LEU A 153 33.21 -7.85 -15.42
C LEU A 153 32.60 -6.50 -15.03
N ILE A 154 31.27 -6.48 -14.86
CA ILE A 154 30.59 -5.36 -14.22
C ILE A 154 30.62 -5.61 -12.72
N THR A 155 31.40 -4.81 -12.00
CA THR A 155 31.37 -4.81 -10.53
C THR A 155 30.54 -3.63 -10.05
N LEU A 156 29.46 -3.92 -9.33
CA LEU A 156 28.60 -2.94 -8.69
C LEU A 156 28.97 -2.92 -7.20
N THR A 157 29.25 -1.73 -6.66
CA THR A 157 29.53 -1.50 -5.23
C THR A 157 28.43 -0.68 -4.60
#